data_AF-A0A0L0ML22-F1
#
_entry.id   AF-A0A0L0ML22-F1
#
_cell.length_a   1.000
_cell.length_b   1.000
_cell.length_c   1.000
_cell.angle_alpha   90.00
_cell.angle_beta   90.00
_cell.angle_gamma   90.00
#
_symmetry.space_group_name_H-M   'P 1'
#
loop_
_entity.id
_entity.type
_entity.pdbx_description
1 polymer ?
#
loop_
_entity_poly.entity_id
_entity_poly.type
_entity_poly.pdbx_seq_one_letter_code
_entity_poly.pdbx_strand_id
1 'polypeptide(L)' 'MLKEKKEGLNYPSIDELLKRIDSKYKLAYLSSKIAHVIEDEKLDVQQVSGRKILSKALFEIINDNFEIVF' A
#
# COMPACT_ATOMS: atom_id res chain seq x y z
N MET A 1 21.70 13.66 -12.97
CA MET A 1 20.30 13.19 -12.88
C MET A 1 20.26 12.00 -11.93
N LEU A 2 19.80 12.21 -10.69
CA LEU A 2 19.68 11.13 -9.71
C LEU A 2 18.50 10.25 -10.16
N LYS A 3 18.76 8.99 -10.54
CA LYS A 3 17.69 8.02 -10.80
C LYS A 3 17.06 7.66 -9.47
N GLU A 4 15.79 7.99 -9.27
CA GLU A 4 15.01 7.44 -8.16
C GLU A 4 14.92 5.92 -8.33
N LYS A 5 15.64 5.19 -7.49
CA LYS A 5 15.51 3.74 -7.43
C LYS A 5 14.16 3.41 -6.81
N LYS A 6 13.31 2.68 -7.55
CA LYS A 6 12.06 2.09 -7.07
C LYS A 6 12.33 0.88 -6.15
N GLU A 7 13.13 1.10 -5.10
CA GLU A 7 13.62 0.06 -4.21
C GLU A 7 13.45 0.48 -2.74
N GLY A 8 13.18 -0.52 -1.89
CA GLY A 8 13.09 -0.32 -0.44
C GLY A 8 11.85 0.45 0.02
N LEU A 9 11.96 1.13 1.16
CA LEU A 9 10.85 1.83 1.84
C LEU A 9 10.36 3.08 1.08
N ASN A 10 11.13 3.57 0.12
CA ASN A 10 10.78 4.75 -0.67
C ASN A 10 9.86 4.41 -1.85
N TYR A 11 9.54 3.13 -2.05
CA TYR A 11 8.65 2.68 -3.12
C TYR A 11 7.49 1.84 -2.55
N PRO A 12 6.24 2.23 -2.81
CA PRO A 12 5.84 3.42 -3.57
C PRO A 12 6.14 4.75 -2.85
N SER A 13 6.18 5.86 -3.60
CA SER A 13 6.47 7.16 -3.01
C SER A 13 5.27 7.69 -2.21
N ILE A 14 5.54 8.52 -1.20
CA ILE A 14 4.47 9.13 -0.40
C ILE A 14 3.55 10.03 -1.25
N ASP A 15 4.11 10.70 -2.25
CA ASP A 15 3.34 11.58 -3.14
C ASP A 15 2.39 10.78 -4.04
N GLU A 16 2.79 9.59 -4.49
CA GLU A 16 1.89 8.68 -5.24
C GLU A 16 0.73 8.19 -4.35
N LEU A 17 1.02 7.84 -3.10
CA LEU A 17 0.00 7.41 -2.14
C LEU A 17 -0.98 8.54 -1.81
N LEU A 18 -0.49 9.76 -1.65
CA LEU A 18 -1.32 10.92 -1.31
C LEU A 18 -2.19 11.43 -2.47
N LYS A 19 -1.92 11.01 -3.71
CA LYS A 19 -2.85 11.21 -4.84
C LYS A 19 -4.11 10.35 -4.72
N ARG A 20 -4.03 9.22 -4.01
CA ARG A 20 -5.16 8.31 -3.76
C ARG A 20 -5.87 8.63 -2.45
N ILE A 21 -5.10 8.98 -1.42
CA ILE A 21 -5.61 9.28 -0.09
C ILE A 21 -5.20 10.70 0.33
N ASP A 22 -6.18 11.56 0.52
CA ASP A 22 -6.01 13.01 0.78
C ASP A 22 -5.29 13.37 2.11
N SER A 23 -5.03 12.40 2.98
CA SER A 23 -4.44 12.63 4.31
C SER A 23 -3.48 11.54 4.71
N LYS A 24 -2.31 11.95 5.24
CA LYS A 24 -1.30 11.05 5.81
C LYS A 24 -1.87 10.17 6.93
N TYR A 25 -2.77 10.71 7.74
CA TYR A 25 -3.41 9.97 8.83
C TYR A 25 -4.39 8.92 8.30
N LYS A 26 -5.21 9.27 7.30
CA LYS A 26 -6.11 8.32 6.65
C LYS A 26 -5.32 7.21 5.96
N LEU A 27 -4.21 7.56 5.29
CA LEU A 27 -3.32 6.60 4.65
C LEU A 27 -2.74 5.60 5.66
N ALA A 28 -2.23 6.07 6.80
CA ALA A 28 -1.70 5.20 7.84
C ALA A 28 -2.78 4.27 8.41
N TYR A 29 -3.97 4.81 8.69
CA TYR A 29 -5.09 4.01 9.19
C TYR A 29 -5.55 2.95 8.18
N LEU A 30 -5.78 3.35 6.93
CA LEU A 30 -6.29 2.48 5.88
C LEU A 30 -5.28 1.39 5.50
N SER A 31 -4.00 1.75 5.33
CA SER A 31 -2.96 0.76 5.05
C SER A 31 -2.81 -0.28 6.17
N SER A 32 -2.99 0.12 7.44
CA SER A 32 -3.02 -0.82 8.56
C SER A 32 -4.23 -1.76 8.49
N LYS A 33 -5.42 -1.24 8.16
CA LYS A 33 -6.63 -2.07 8.00
C LYS A 33 -6.49 -3.07 6.85
N ILE A 34 -6.05 -2.62 5.69
CA ILE A 34 -5.82 -3.48 4.52
C ILE A 34 -4.75 -4.54 4.84
N ALA A 35 -3.67 -4.16 5.52
CA ALA A 35 -2.63 -5.10 5.93
C ALA A 35 -3.19 -6.23 6.83
N HIS A 36 -4.04 -5.90 7.79
CA HIS A 36 -4.69 -6.91 8.64
C HIS A 36 -5.59 -7.83 7.83
N VAL A 37 -6.40 -7.31 6.89
CA VAL A 37 -7.23 -8.15 6.02
C VAL A 37 -6.39 -9.11 5.18
N ILE A 38 -5.31 -8.63 4.57
CA ILE A 38 -4.38 -9.49 3.79
C ILE A 38 -3.79 -10.59 4.66
N GLU A 39 -3.46 -10.28 5.92
CA GLU A 39 -2.88 -11.24 6.87
C GLU A 39 -3.91 -12.27 7.34
N ASP A 40 -5.09 -11.82 7.75
CA ASP A 40 -6.17 -12.64 8.32
C ASP A 40 -6.76 -13.59 7.26
N GLU A 41 -7.02 -13.07 6.06
CA GLU A 41 -7.59 -13.84 4.95
C GLU A 41 -6.53 -14.58 4.12
N LYS A 42 -5.23 -14.39 4.44
CA LYS A 42 -4.09 -14.97 3.71
C LYS A 42 -4.14 -14.69 2.21
N LEU A 43 -4.54 -13.48 1.84
CA LEU A 43 -4.70 -13.10 0.44
C LEU A 43 -3.36 -13.16 -0.31
N ASP A 44 -3.37 -13.84 -1.45
CA ASP A 44 -2.21 -13.87 -2.35
C ASP A 44 -2.18 -12.63 -3.24
N VAL A 45 -1.56 -11.57 -2.72
CA VAL A 45 -1.30 -10.35 -3.49
C VAL A 45 -0.14 -10.61 -4.47
N GLN A 46 -0.47 -11.16 -5.64
CA GLN A 46 0.49 -11.62 -6.66
C GLN A 46 1.40 -10.54 -7.22
N GLN A 47 0.97 -9.26 -7.17
CA GLN A 47 1.75 -8.15 -7.72
C GLN A 47 3.02 -7.83 -6.91
N VAL A 48 3.16 -8.41 -5.72
CA VAL A 48 4.17 -8.00 -4.74
C VAL A 48 4.80 -9.22 -4.08
N SER A 49 5.43 -10.07 -4.89
CA SER A 49 6.22 -11.21 -4.40
C SER A 49 7.31 -10.76 -3.43
N GLY A 50 7.39 -11.43 -2.28
CA GLY A 50 8.48 -11.27 -1.30
C GLY A 50 8.48 -9.98 -0.48
N ARG A 51 7.50 -9.08 -0.61
CA ARG A 51 7.43 -7.89 0.24
C ARG A 51 6.56 -8.10 1.48
N LYS A 52 6.89 -7.35 2.54
CA LYS A 52 6.14 -7.32 3.80
C LYS A 52 4.67 -6.98 3.54
N ILE A 53 3.78 -7.46 4.42
CA ILE A 53 2.32 -7.28 4.31
C ILE A 53 1.94 -5.79 4.16
N LEU A 54 2.58 -4.90 4.92
CA LEU A 54 2.35 -3.46 4.77
C LEU A 54 2.70 -2.94 3.37
N SER A 55 3.77 -3.44 2.75
CA SER A 55 4.09 -3.06 1.37
C SER A 55 2.99 -3.51 0.42
N LYS A 56 2.46 -4.74 0.57
CA LYS A 56 1.31 -5.23 -0.21
C LYS A 56 0.10 -4.30 -0.07
N ALA A 57 -0.24 -3.92 1.16
CA ALA A 57 -1.33 -2.98 1.42
C ALA A 57 -1.15 -1.62 0.73
N LEU A 58 0.07 -1.06 0.73
CA LEU A 58 0.36 0.19 0.01
C LEU A 58 0.21 0.05 -1.51
N PHE A 59 0.48 -1.14 -2.09
CA PHE A 59 0.23 -1.39 -3.51
C PHE A 59 -1.26 -1.50 -3.82
N GLU A 60 -2.04 -2.17 -2.97
CA GLU A 60 -3.50 -2.21 -3.15
C GLU A 60 -4.11 -0.80 -3.15
N ILE A 61 -3.60 0.11 -2.31
CA ILE A 61 -4.03 1.52 -2.31
C ILE A 61 -3.71 2.22 -3.64
N ILE A 62 -2.54 1.98 -4.23
CA ILE A 62 -2.14 2.62 -5.48
C ILE A 62 -2.95 2.12 -6.67
N ASN A 63 -3.21 0.83 -6.65
CA ASN A 63 -3.99 0.12 -7.66
C ASN A 63 -5.50 0.33 -7.51
N ASP A 64 -5.95 0.97 -6.42
CA ASP A 64 -7.37 1.18 -6.11
C ASP A 64 -8.13 -0.15 -5.95
N ASN A 65 -7.44 -1.16 -5.39
CA ASN A 65 -7.93 -2.52 -5.22
C ASN A 65 -8.47 -2.76 -3.80
N PHE A 66 -9.28 -1.84 -3.29
CA PHE A 66 -9.90 -1.99 -1.98
C PHE A 66 -11.26 -1.31 -1.96
N GLU A 67 -12.14 -1.79 -1.08
CA GLU A 67 -13.44 -1.19 -0.85
C GLU A 67 -13.60 -0.90 0.65
N ILE A 68 -14.25 0.22 0.97
CA ILE A 68 -14.57 0.60 2.34
C ILE A 68 -16.09 0.51 2.49
N VAL A 69 -16.54 -0.43 3.32
CA VAL A 69 -17.94 -0.59 3.70
C VAL A 69 -18.14 -0.01 5.09
N PHE A 70 -19.17 0.83 5.27
CA PHE A 70 -19.54 1.45 6.54
C PHE A 70 -20.58 0.65 7.31
#